data_AF-R6LZY5-F1
#
_entry.id   AF-R6LZY5-F1
#
_cell.length_a   1.000
_cell.length_b   1.000
_cell.length_c   1.000
_cell.angle_alpha   90.00
_cell.angle_beta   90.00
_cell.angle_gamma   90.00
#
_symmetry.space_group_name_H-M   'P 1'
#
loop_
_entity.id
_entity.type
_entity.pdbx_description
1 polymer ?
#
loop_
_entity_poly.entity_id
_entity_poly.type
_entity_poly.pdbx_seq_one_letter_code
_entity_poly.pdbx_strand_id
1 'polypeptide(L)'
;MSNFSFPKLSAETGIAAPKVYEHYKNKEDLLTSCYLAIDAEIGALLSGFLQNDPPHRHELEKIDVYCRALWAAYWCYLTADADRTLFYWSFYHSEYYTQAVAARSIPNYRTLEAFMDALDKRFHISERHDSGVLVANMIDGSINAAVRVLRGEFSGDDRTLNTVYQTVIQPLFSVLGLRI
;
A
#
# COMPACT_ATOMS: atom_id res chain seq x y z
N MET A 1 4.20 17.67 -5.83
CA MET A 1 4.65 18.29 -4.56
C MET A 1 5.46 19.59 -4.72
N SER A 2 5.78 20.00 -5.95
CA SER A 2 6.44 21.28 -6.27
C SER A 2 5.67 22.51 -5.76
N ASN A 3 4.33 22.45 -5.68
CA ASN A 3 3.48 23.57 -5.27
C ASN A 3 3.23 23.69 -3.75
N PHE A 4 3.82 22.84 -2.91
CA PHE A 4 3.72 22.97 -1.45
C PHE A 4 4.76 23.94 -0.89
N SER A 5 4.32 24.89 -0.06
CA SER A 5 5.17 25.83 0.68
C SER A 5 4.55 26.18 2.04
N PHE A 6 5.37 26.54 3.03
CA PHE A 6 4.89 26.96 4.35
C PHE A 6 3.97 28.19 4.33
N PRO A 7 4.19 29.21 3.47
CA PRO A 7 3.24 30.29 3.31
C PRO A 7 1.85 29.80 2.87
N LYS A 8 1.79 28.84 1.94
CA LYS A 8 0.53 28.25 1.48
C LYS A 8 -0.15 27.42 2.58
N LEU A 9 0.62 26.60 3.30
CA LEU A 9 0.12 25.85 4.46
C LEU A 9 -0.48 26.78 5.51
N SER A 10 0.20 27.89 5.83
CA SER A 10 -0.29 28.87 6.80
C SER A 10 -1.57 29.56 6.32
N ALA A 11 -1.70 29.84 5.02
CA ALA A 11 -2.89 30.45 4.45
C ALA A 11 -4.11 29.50 4.48
N GLU A 12 -3.89 28.19 4.26
CA GLU A 12 -4.96 27.19 4.19
C GLU A 12 -5.37 26.63 5.56
N THR A 13 -4.44 26.55 6.51
CA THR A 13 -4.66 25.88 7.82
C THR A 13 -4.61 26.82 9.03
N GLY A 14 -4.13 28.06 8.84
CA GLY A 14 -3.82 28.97 9.96
C GLY A 14 -2.59 28.57 10.79
N ILE A 15 -1.90 27.48 10.44
CA ILE A 15 -0.70 27.04 11.15
C ILE A 15 0.49 27.90 10.72
N ALA A 16 0.99 28.70 11.67
CA ALA A 16 2.17 29.53 11.46
C ALA A 16 3.43 28.66 11.25
N ALA A 17 4.27 29.05 10.28
CA ALA A 17 5.48 28.32 9.92
C ALA A 17 6.42 28.00 11.11
N PRO A 18 6.66 28.90 12.08
CA PRO A 18 7.47 28.58 13.27
C PRO A 18 6.98 27.34 14.03
N LYS A 19 5.67 27.16 14.19
CA LYS A 19 5.10 25.97 14.86
C LYS A 19 5.40 24.68 14.11
N VAL A 20 5.51 24.76 12.77
CA VAL A 20 5.89 23.59 11.97
C VAL A 20 7.37 23.29 12.13
N TYR A 21 8.21 24.32 12.21
CA TYR A 21 9.64 24.17 12.45
C TYR A 21 10.01 23.67 13.85
N GLU A 22 9.11 23.81 14.84
CA GLU A 22 9.26 23.19 16.17
C GLU A 22 9.24 21.65 16.09
N HIS A 23 8.57 21.08 15.10
CA HIS A 23 8.40 19.63 14.94
C HIS A 23 9.18 19.05 13.75
N TYR A 24 9.41 19.84 12.70
CA TYR A 24 10.02 19.37 11.46
C TYR A 24 11.14 20.30 11.01
N LYS A 25 12.29 19.73 10.66
CA LYS A 25 13.47 20.50 10.28
C LYS A 25 13.27 21.34 9.04
N ASN A 26 12.54 20.80 8.06
CA ASN A 26 12.27 21.43 6.77
C ASN A 26 11.07 20.77 6.07
N LYS A 27 10.78 21.22 4.85
CA LYS A 27 9.71 20.67 4.00
C LYS A 27 9.86 19.16 3.77
N GLU A 28 11.07 18.70 3.47
CA GLU A 28 11.34 17.29 3.19
C GLU A 28 11.06 16.41 4.41
N ASP A 29 11.48 16.85 5.60
CA ASP A 29 11.25 16.16 6.87
C ASP A 29 9.75 16.03 7.19
N LEU A 30 8.97 17.10 6.96
CA LEU A 30 7.52 17.09 7.10
C LEU A 30 6.86 16.10 6.12
N LEU A 31 7.16 16.21 4.82
CA LEU A 31 6.54 15.36 3.81
C LEU A 31 6.91 13.88 4.02
N THR A 32 8.16 13.59 4.36
CA THR A 32 8.64 12.24 4.68
C THR A 32 7.91 11.69 5.91
N SER A 33 7.71 12.51 6.94
CA SER A 33 6.97 12.10 8.14
C SER A 33 5.51 11.79 7.83
N CYS A 34 4.84 12.59 7.00
CA CYS A 34 3.48 12.30 6.54
C CYS A 34 3.42 10.99 5.74
N TYR A 35 4.37 10.76 4.83
CA TYR A 35 4.44 9.52 4.05
C TYR A 35 4.59 8.30 4.97
N LEU A 36 5.55 8.35 5.90
CA LEU A 36 5.82 7.23 6.80
C LEU A 36 4.67 6.97 7.78
N ALA A 37 3.90 7.99 8.16
CA ALA A 37 2.69 7.81 8.96
C ALA A 37 1.64 6.99 8.19
N ILE A 38 1.35 7.38 6.94
CA ILE A 38 0.41 6.64 6.08
C ILE A 38 0.92 5.22 5.81
N ASP A 39 2.22 5.06 5.57
CA ASP A 39 2.86 3.77 5.32
C ASP A 39 2.76 2.83 6.54
N ALA A 40 2.96 3.37 7.75
CA ALA A 40 2.81 2.62 8.99
C ALA A 40 1.36 2.20 9.26
N GLU A 41 0.38 3.05 8.94
CA GLU A 41 -1.04 2.71 9.04
C GLU A 41 -1.41 1.56 8.09
N ILE A 42 -0.92 1.59 6.84
CA ILE A 42 -1.09 0.48 5.89
C ILE A 42 -0.46 -0.80 6.44
N GLY A 43 0.79 -0.74 6.90
CA GLY A 43 1.47 -1.90 7.51
C GLY A 43 0.70 -2.47 8.71
N ALA A 44 0.18 -1.60 9.58
CA ALA A 44 -0.63 -2.01 10.73
C ALA A 44 -1.96 -2.66 10.33
N LEU A 45 -2.63 -2.14 9.30
CA LEU A 45 -3.85 -2.73 8.73
C LEU A 45 -3.58 -4.16 8.25
N LEU A 46 -2.54 -4.34 7.43
CA LEU A 46 -2.17 -5.64 6.88
C LEU A 46 -1.74 -6.60 8.01
N SER A 47 -0.91 -6.14 8.94
CA SER A 47 -0.49 -6.95 10.08
C SER A 47 -1.66 -7.40 10.96
N GLY A 48 -2.62 -6.50 11.23
CA GLY A 48 -3.81 -6.83 12.01
C GLY A 48 -4.66 -7.91 11.34
N PHE A 49 -4.78 -7.86 10.02
CA PHE A 49 -5.49 -8.90 9.27
C PHE A 49 -4.76 -10.25 9.32
N LEU A 50 -3.44 -10.24 9.09
CA LEU A 50 -2.59 -11.43 9.03
C LEU A 50 -2.43 -12.15 10.38
N GLN A 51 -2.43 -11.42 11.50
CA GLN A 51 -2.28 -11.99 12.83
C GLN A 51 -3.56 -12.66 13.35
N ASN A 52 -4.73 -12.12 12.98
CA ASN A 52 -6.01 -12.64 13.46
C ASN A 52 -6.43 -13.94 12.76
N ASP A 53 -5.94 -14.19 11.54
CA ASP A 53 -6.30 -15.36 10.75
C ASP A 53 -5.12 -15.84 9.87
N PRO A 54 -4.24 -16.70 10.41
CA PRO A 54 -2.99 -17.02 9.72
C PRO A 54 -3.13 -18.17 8.70
N PRO A 55 -2.41 -18.12 7.57
CA PRO A 55 -2.68 -18.93 6.36
C PRO A 55 -2.43 -20.42 6.50
N HIS A 56 -1.62 -20.85 7.47
CA HIS A 56 -1.42 -22.27 7.76
C HIS A 56 -2.71 -22.97 8.23
N ARG A 57 -3.76 -22.19 8.56
CA ARG A 57 -5.09 -22.68 8.91
C ARG A 57 -6.04 -22.80 7.73
N HIS A 58 -5.67 -22.29 6.55
CA HIS A 58 -6.52 -22.33 5.37
C HIS A 58 -6.19 -23.49 4.44
N GLU A 59 -7.24 -24.21 4.06
CA GLU A 59 -7.25 -25.09 2.90
C GLU A 59 -6.91 -24.28 1.65
N LEU A 60 -6.26 -24.92 0.67
CA LEU A 60 -5.84 -24.30 -0.60
C LEU A 60 -6.99 -23.55 -1.30
N GLU A 61 -8.19 -24.12 -1.21
CA GLU A 61 -9.43 -23.61 -1.81
C GLU A 61 -9.93 -22.31 -1.15
N LYS A 62 -9.44 -21.96 0.04
CA LYS A 62 -9.87 -20.77 0.80
C LYS A 62 -8.87 -19.60 0.73
N ILE A 63 -7.73 -19.78 0.06
CA ILE A 63 -6.69 -18.74 -0.05
C ILE A 63 -7.22 -17.53 -0.86
N ASP A 64 -8.00 -17.73 -1.92
CA ASP A 64 -8.61 -16.61 -2.68
C ASP A 64 -9.52 -15.77 -1.80
N VAL A 65 -10.43 -16.40 -1.05
CA VAL A 65 -11.35 -15.71 -0.14
C VAL A 65 -10.58 -14.87 0.88
N TYR A 66 -9.52 -15.43 1.44
CA TYR A 66 -8.65 -14.73 2.38
C TYR A 66 -7.94 -13.52 1.74
N CYS A 67 -7.25 -13.74 0.61
CA CYS A 67 -6.56 -12.68 -0.12
C CYS A 67 -7.53 -11.60 -0.60
N ARG A 68 -8.75 -11.95 -0.99
CA ARG A 68 -9.82 -11.02 -1.35
C ARG A 68 -10.23 -10.15 -0.17
N ALA A 69 -10.40 -10.73 1.01
CA ALA A 69 -10.77 -9.98 2.20
C ALA A 69 -9.64 -9.05 2.67
N LEU A 70 -8.39 -9.54 2.67
CA LEU A 70 -7.20 -8.72 2.96
C LEU A 70 -7.07 -7.55 1.97
N TRP A 71 -7.16 -7.84 0.67
CA TRP A 71 -7.06 -6.83 -0.37
C TRP A 71 -8.22 -5.84 -0.33
N ALA A 72 -9.45 -6.29 -0.05
CA ALA A 72 -10.60 -5.40 0.08
C ALA A 72 -10.42 -4.42 1.24
N ALA A 73 -9.88 -4.86 2.39
CA ALA A 73 -9.57 -3.97 3.51
C ALA A 73 -8.53 -2.90 3.09
N TYR A 74 -7.49 -3.32 2.37
CA TYR A 74 -6.50 -2.41 1.81
C TYR A 74 -7.09 -1.42 0.79
N TRP A 75 -7.94 -1.90 -0.11
CA TRP A 75 -8.64 -1.08 -1.09
C TRP A 75 -9.55 -0.04 -0.43
N CYS A 76 -10.31 -0.44 0.58
CA CYS A 76 -11.15 0.48 1.35
C CYS A 76 -10.31 1.58 2.01
N TYR A 77 -9.14 1.24 2.57
CA TYR A 77 -8.22 2.24 3.10
C TYR A 77 -7.75 3.22 2.01
N LEU A 78 -7.31 2.71 0.86
CA LEU A 78 -6.84 3.54 -0.25
C LEU A 78 -7.92 4.47 -0.81
N THR A 79 -9.18 4.05 -0.81
CA THR A 79 -10.27 4.83 -1.42
C THR A 79 -11.06 5.69 -0.44
N ALA A 80 -10.83 5.55 0.86
CA ALA A 80 -11.54 6.31 1.89
C ALA A 80 -11.18 7.80 1.94
N ASP A 81 -9.95 8.17 1.56
CA ASP A 81 -9.45 9.54 1.61
C ASP A 81 -8.59 9.85 0.38
N ALA A 82 -9.15 10.68 -0.51
CA ALA A 82 -8.51 11.02 -1.77
C ALA A 82 -7.19 11.77 -1.57
N ASP A 83 -7.15 12.73 -0.64
CA ASP A 83 -5.99 13.58 -0.43
C ASP A 83 -4.82 12.77 0.12
N ARG A 84 -5.08 11.88 1.08
CA ARG A 84 -4.05 10.99 1.66
C ARG A 84 -3.46 10.05 0.62
N THR A 85 -4.30 9.38 -0.16
CA THR A 85 -3.83 8.40 -1.15
C THR A 85 -3.10 9.07 -2.31
N LEU A 86 -3.62 10.19 -2.82
CA LEU A 86 -2.94 10.96 -3.86
C LEU A 86 -1.61 11.54 -3.37
N PHE A 87 -1.53 11.99 -2.12
CA PHE A 87 -0.28 12.40 -1.49
C PHE A 87 0.70 11.23 -1.38
N TYR A 88 0.29 10.09 -0.83
CA TYR A 88 1.13 8.91 -0.65
C TYR A 88 1.71 8.43 -1.98
N TRP A 89 0.86 8.28 -3.00
CA TRP A 89 1.27 7.91 -4.36
C TRP A 89 2.22 8.94 -4.97
N SER A 90 1.93 10.24 -4.82
CA SER A 90 2.78 11.29 -5.37
C SER A 90 4.14 11.30 -4.68
N PHE A 91 4.18 11.12 -3.35
CA PHE A 91 5.41 11.05 -2.55
C PHE A 91 6.30 9.92 -3.03
N TYR A 92 5.74 8.72 -3.15
CA TYR A 92 6.44 7.52 -3.63
C TYR A 92 7.11 7.72 -5.00
N HIS A 93 6.48 8.48 -5.91
CA HIS A 93 7.01 8.75 -7.25
C HIS A 93 7.87 10.03 -7.36
N SER A 94 8.31 10.60 -6.25
CA SER A 94 9.09 11.84 -6.25
C SER A 94 10.54 11.65 -5.85
N GLU A 95 11.34 12.69 -6.05
CA GLU A 95 12.73 12.76 -5.58
C GLU A 95 12.89 12.60 -4.06
N TYR A 96 11.83 12.84 -3.28
CA TYR A 96 11.85 12.66 -1.83
C TYR A 96 11.80 11.20 -1.39
N TYR A 97 11.35 10.28 -2.27
CA TYR A 97 11.39 8.85 -2.00
C TYR A 97 12.78 8.29 -2.28
N THR A 98 13.64 8.37 -1.26
CA THR A 98 15.02 7.85 -1.32
C THR A 98 15.11 6.44 -0.76
N GLN A 99 16.23 5.76 -1.02
CA GLN A 99 16.51 4.45 -0.42
C GLN A 99 16.50 4.50 1.12
N ALA A 100 16.90 5.62 1.72
CA ALA A 100 16.84 5.81 3.17
C ALA A 100 15.39 5.87 3.69
N VAL A 101 14.47 6.48 2.92
CA VAL A 101 13.04 6.47 3.26
C VAL A 101 12.46 5.06 3.08
N ALA A 102 12.77 4.39 1.97
CA ALA A 102 12.34 3.01 1.73
C ALA A 102 12.78 2.06 2.86
N ALA A 103 14.02 2.20 3.35
CA ALA A 103 14.53 1.40 4.46
C ALA A 103 13.75 1.60 5.77
N ARG A 104 13.18 2.79 6.00
CA ARG A 104 12.35 3.08 7.18
C ARG A 104 10.96 2.45 7.10
N SER A 105 10.49 2.12 5.90
CA SER A 105 9.21 1.44 5.67
C SER A 105 9.28 -0.08 5.87
N ILE A 106 10.46 -0.70 5.70
CA ILE A 106 10.63 -2.17 5.81
C ILE A 106 10.02 -2.76 7.09
N PRO A 107 10.24 -2.19 8.30
CA PRO A 107 9.68 -2.76 9.53
C PRO A 107 8.15 -2.85 9.55
N ASN A 108 7.44 -1.98 8.83
CA ASN A 108 5.98 -1.94 8.79
C ASN A 108 5.38 -3.19 8.13
N TYR A 109 6.14 -3.85 7.26
CA TYR A 109 5.66 -4.94 6.42
C TYR A 109 6.20 -6.33 6.81
N ARG A 110 6.89 -6.46 7.96
CA ARG A 110 7.47 -7.75 8.40
C ARG A 110 6.45 -8.89 8.51
N THR A 111 5.23 -8.59 8.94
CA THR A 111 4.16 -9.61 9.01
C THR A 111 3.74 -10.08 7.62
N LEU A 112 3.69 -9.16 6.65
CA LEU A 112 3.41 -9.49 5.25
C LEU A 112 4.57 -10.28 4.63
N GLU A 113 5.82 -9.91 4.91
CA GLU A 113 7.02 -10.64 4.48
C GLU A 113 6.99 -12.07 5.01
N ALA A 114 6.74 -12.27 6.31
CA ALA A 114 6.61 -13.59 6.90
C ALA A 114 5.44 -14.41 6.32
N PHE A 115 4.34 -13.74 5.94
CA PHE A 115 3.23 -14.37 5.23
C PHE A 115 3.65 -14.84 3.83
N MET A 116 4.34 -14.00 3.07
CA MET A 116 4.84 -14.33 1.74
C MET A 116 5.88 -15.46 1.79
N ASP A 117 6.76 -15.47 2.80
CA ASP A 117 7.71 -16.57 3.05
C ASP A 117 7.00 -17.90 3.33
N ALA A 118 5.88 -17.88 4.06
CA ALA A 118 5.10 -19.07 4.35
C ALA A 118 4.42 -19.62 3.09
N LEU A 119 3.90 -18.74 2.22
CA LEU A 119 3.40 -19.13 0.90
C LEU A 119 4.52 -19.66 0.03
N ASP A 120 5.68 -19.00 0.01
CA ASP A 120 6.83 -19.42 -0.78
C ASP A 120 7.26 -20.86 -0.44
N LYS A 121 7.43 -21.17 0.85
CA LYS A 121 7.79 -22.51 1.31
C LYS A 121 6.75 -23.58 0.94
N ARG A 122 5.47 -23.19 0.84
CA ARG A 122 4.37 -24.11 0.52
C ARG A 122 4.24 -24.35 -0.98
N PHE A 123 4.51 -23.33 -1.79
CA PHE A 123 4.22 -23.32 -3.22
C PHE A 123 5.47 -23.27 -4.10
N HIS A 124 6.67 -23.18 -3.53
CA HIS A 124 7.92 -23.06 -4.27
C HIS A 124 7.86 -21.91 -5.29
N ILE A 125 7.53 -20.70 -4.81
CA ILE A 125 7.31 -19.51 -5.65
C ILE A 125 8.67 -18.99 -6.13
N SER A 126 9.62 -18.85 -5.21
CA SER A 126 10.96 -18.32 -5.40
C SER A 126 11.82 -19.17 -6.33
N GLU A 127 11.51 -20.47 -6.45
CA GLU A 127 12.15 -21.37 -7.42
C GLU A 127 11.77 -21.02 -8.88
N ARG A 128 10.68 -20.29 -9.08
CA ARG A 128 10.09 -20.01 -10.40
C ARG A 128 9.93 -18.52 -10.70
N HIS A 129 9.84 -17.68 -9.67
CA HIS A 129 9.48 -16.27 -9.75
C HIS A 129 10.18 -15.44 -8.66
N ASP A 130 10.34 -14.14 -8.91
CA ASP A 130 10.82 -13.20 -7.89
C ASP A 130 9.63 -12.71 -7.03
N SER A 131 9.55 -13.17 -5.78
CA SER A 131 8.46 -12.83 -4.85
C SER A 131 8.40 -11.32 -4.54
N GLY A 132 9.54 -10.63 -4.53
CA GLY A 132 9.58 -9.18 -4.31
C GLY A 132 8.92 -8.43 -5.47
N VAL A 133 9.21 -8.85 -6.70
CA VAL A 133 8.58 -8.30 -7.92
C VAL A 133 7.07 -8.58 -7.93
N LEU A 134 6.63 -9.77 -7.51
CA LEU A 134 5.20 -10.11 -7.45
C LEU A 134 4.45 -9.21 -6.46
N VAL A 135 4.99 -9.04 -5.25
CA VAL A 135 4.39 -8.21 -4.20
C VAL A 135 4.39 -6.73 -4.61
N ALA A 136 5.48 -6.25 -5.20
CA ALA A 136 5.56 -4.87 -5.69
C ALA A 136 4.49 -4.59 -6.75
N ASN A 137 4.36 -5.45 -7.77
CA ASN A 137 3.33 -5.29 -8.81
C ASN A 137 1.91 -5.31 -8.25
N MET A 138 1.65 -6.14 -7.24
CA MET A 138 0.36 -6.19 -6.56
C MET A 138 0.03 -4.88 -5.84
N ILE A 139 0.99 -4.36 -5.05
CA ILE A 139 0.81 -3.13 -4.28
C ILE A 139 0.69 -1.93 -5.24
N ASP A 140 1.62 -1.80 -6.17
CA ASP A 140 1.65 -0.71 -7.15
C ASP A 140 0.40 -0.72 -8.02
N GLY A 141 -0.02 -1.88 -8.52
CA GLY A 141 -1.23 -2.04 -9.31
C GLY A 141 -2.49 -1.61 -8.53
N SER A 142 -2.56 -1.97 -7.25
CA SER A 142 -3.68 -1.61 -6.37
C SER A 142 -3.75 -0.10 -6.12
N ILE A 143 -2.62 0.52 -5.75
CA ILE A 143 -2.55 1.97 -5.50
C ILE A 143 -2.84 2.74 -6.78
N ASN A 144 -2.24 2.33 -7.91
CA ASN A 144 -2.46 2.99 -9.19
C ASN A 144 -3.94 2.94 -9.59
N ALA A 145 -4.60 1.80 -9.44
CA ALA A 145 -6.02 1.69 -9.72
C ALA A 145 -6.87 2.57 -8.78
N ALA A 146 -6.56 2.59 -7.48
CA ALA A 146 -7.25 3.45 -6.52
C ALA A 146 -7.09 4.94 -6.87
N VAL A 147 -5.89 5.37 -7.26
CA VAL A 147 -5.62 6.74 -7.72
C VAL A 147 -6.47 7.10 -8.93
N ARG A 148 -6.63 6.18 -9.90
CA ARG A 148 -7.47 6.41 -11.08
C ARG A 148 -8.95 6.51 -10.74
N VAL A 149 -9.43 5.73 -9.76
CA VAL A 149 -10.80 5.87 -9.22
C VAL A 149 -10.97 7.23 -8.53
N LEU A 150 -10.04 7.61 -7.65
CA LEU A 150 -10.09 8.88 -6.91
C LEU A 150 -10.00 10.13 -7.80
N ARG A 151 -9.35 10.01 -8.96
CA ARG A 151 -9.31 11.06 -9.99
C ARG A 151 -10.54 11.07 -10.91
N GLY A 152 -11.45 10.11 -10.77
CA GLY A 152 -12.61 9.95 -11.65
C GLY A 152 -12.27 9.41 -13.05
N GLU A 153 -11.09 8.84 -13.26
CA GLU A 153 -10.74 8.17 -14.52
C GLU A 153 -11.43 6.82 -14.65
N PHE A 154 -11.62 6.12 -13.52
CA PHE A 154 -12.36 4.87 -13.40
C PHE A 154 -13.61 5.07 -12.53
N SER A 155 -14.66 4.28 -12.77
CA SER A 155 -15.83 4.24 -11.89
C SER A 155 -15.45 3.60 -10.54
N GLY A 156 -15.98 4.13 -9.44
CA GLY A 156 -15.83 3.53 -8.11
C GLY A 156 -16.85 2.43 -7.80
N ASP A 157 -17.31 1.70 -8.82
CA ASP A 157 -18.34 0.66 -8.69
C ASP A 157 -17.76 -0.74 -8.45
N ASP A 158 -18.62 -1.67 -8.03
CA ASP A 158 -18.23 -3.07 -7.76
C ASP A 158 -17.61 -3.75 -8.98
N ARG A 159 -18.00 -3.33 -10.19
CA ARG A 159 -17.41 -3.84 -11.43
C ARG A 159 -15.93 -3.47 -11.52
N THR A 160 -15.58 -2.21 -11.29
CA THR A 160 -14.18 -1.79 -11.26
C THR A 160 -13.42 -2.47 -10.14
N LEU A 161 -13.96 -2.52 -8.93
CA LEU A 161 -13.33 -3.22 -7.80
C LEU A 161 -12.95 -4.66 -8.16
N ASN A 162 -13.91 -5.41 -8.71
CA ASN A 162 -13.68 -6.79 -9.13
C ASN A 162 -12.65 -6.89 -10.25
N THR A 163 -12.71 -6.00 -11.24
CA THR A 163 -11.75 -5.97 -12.35
C THR A 163 -10.33 -5.73 -11.83
N VAL A 164 -10.15 -4.78 -10.91
CA VAL A 164 -8.83 -4.50 -10.33
C VAL A 164 -8.32 -5.72 -9.59
N TYR A 165 -9.12 -6.33 -8.70
CA TYR A 165 -8.72 -7.55 -7.99
C TYR A 165 -8.26 -8.67 -8.94
N GLN A 166 -9.02 -8.91 -10.00
CA GLN A 166 -8.72 -9.94 -11.00
C GLN A 166 -7.45 -9.64 -11.82
N THR A 167 -7.05 -8.38 -11.90
CA THR A 167 -5.83 -7.98 -12.64
C THR A 167 -4.59 -7.87 -11.77
N VAL A 168 -4.73 -7.59 -10.47
CA VAL A 168 -3.57 -7.36 -9.57
C VAL A 168 -3.32 -8.50 -8.59
N ILE A 169 -4.35 -9.24 -8.18
CA ILE A 169 -4.22 -10.36 -7.22
C ILE A 169 -4.36 -11.70 -7.90
N GLN A 170 -5.39 -11.90 -8.73
CA GLN A 170 -5.67 -13.22 -9.31
C GLN A 170 -4.52 -13.83 -10.14
N PRO A 171 -3.67 -13.05 -10.85
CA PRO A 171 -2.51 -13.61 -11.53
C PRO A 171 -1.53 -14.32 -10.59
N LEU A 172 -1.49 -13.93 -9.30
CA LEU A 172 -0.69 -14.61 -8.29
C LEU A 172 -1.15 -16.05 -8.07
N PHE A 173 -2.46 -16.32 -8.11
CA PHE A 173 -2.96 -17.70 -7.98
C PHE A 173 -2.53 -18.59 -9.14
N SER A 174 -2.51 -18.03 -10.36
CA SER A 174 -1.97 -18.75 -11.53
C SER A 174 -0.48 -19.06 -11.34
N VAL A 175 0.30 -18.10 -10.83
CA VAL A 175 1.72 -18.28 -10.48
C VAL A 175 1.91 -19.31 -9.36
N LEU A 176 1.02 -19.34 -8.37
CA LEU A 176 1.01 -20.30 -7.27
C LEU A 176 0.59 -21.71 -7.71
N GLY A 177 0.19 -21.90 -8.98
CA GLY A 177 -0.36 -23.16 -9.48
C GLY A 177 -1.74 -23.50 -8.94
N LEU A 178 -2.42 -22.52 -8.34
CA LEU A 178 -3.79 -22.64 -7.84
C LEU A 178 -4.75 -22.38 -9.01
N ARG A 179 -5.57 -23.38 -9.36
CA ARG A 179 -6.68 -23.21 -10.31
C ARG A 179 -7.90 -22.74 -9.52
N ILE A 180 -8.13 -21.44 -9.49
CA ILE A 180 -9.25 -20.77 -8.82
C ILE A 180 -10.04 -19.95 -9.84
#